data_AF-A0A496XNN7-F1
#
_entry.id   AF-A0A496XNN7-F1
#
_cell.length_a   1.000
_cell.length_b   1.000
_cell.length_c   1.000
_cell.angle_alpha   90.00
_cell.angle_beta   90.00
_cell.angle_gamma   90.00
#
_symmetry.space_group_name_H-M   'P 1'
#
loop_
_entity.id
_entity.type
_entity.pdbx_description
1 polymer ?
#
loop_
_entity_poly.entity_id
_entity_poly.type
_entity_poly.pdbx_seq_one_letter_code
_entity_poly.pdbx_strand_id
1 'polypeptide(L)' 'MIGTGIFTSLGLQISEIKSGFVILVLWALGGIIALTGALCYAEIALILKRSGGEYNYLSEIYHPIVGFISG' A
#
# COMPACT_ATOMS: atom_id res chain seq x y z
N MET A 1 3.46 -7.27 -4.20
CA MET A 1 3.79 -6.70 -5.53
C MET A 1 5.31 -6.66 -5.66
N ILE A 2 5.87 -7.10 -6.79
CA ILE A 2 7.30 -6.94 -7.08
C ILE A 2 7.43 -5.79 -8.07
N GLY A 3 8.28 -4.81 -7.76
CA GLY A 3 8.50 -3.63 -8.60
C GLY A 3 9.94 -3.13 -8.49
N THR A 4 10.30 -2.14 -9.30
CA THR A 4 11.67 -1.59 -9.38
C THR A 4 12.07 -0.80 -8.13
N GLY A 5 11.12 -0.46 -7.25
CA GLY A 5 11.37 0.27 -6.01
C GLY A 5 12.37 -0.39 -5.06
N ILE A 6 12.62 -1.70 -5.21
CA ILE A 6 13.66 -2.39 -4.42
C ILE A 6 15.06 -1.83 -4.71
N PHE A 7 15.34 -1.38 -5.93
CA PHE A 7 16.66 -0.85 -6.29
C PHE A 7 16.85 0.62 -5.87
N THR A 8 15.77 1.40 -5.85
CA THR A 8 15.82 2.82 -5.47
C THR A 8 15.74 2.99 -3.95
N SER A 9 14.73 2.43 -3.29
CA SER A 9 14.50 2.60 -1.86
C SER A 9 15.63 1.98 -1.02
N LEU A 10 16.12 0.80 -1.41
CA LEU A 10 17.23 0.15 -0.71
C LEU A 10 18.54 0.96 -0.87
N GLY A 11 18.77 1.54 -2.05
CA GLY A 11 19.94 2.40 -2.31
C GLY A 11 19.97 3.64 -1.41
N LEU A 12 18.81 4.26 -1.18
CA LEU A 12 18.68 5.37 -0.22
C LEU A 12 18.85 4.90 1.23
N GLN A 13 18.22 3.79 1.61
CA GLN A 13 18.28 3.26 2.98
C GLN A 13 19.70 2.90 3.44
N ILE A 14 20.52 2.28 2.57
CA ILE A 14 21.89 1.88 2.91
C ILE A 14 22.80 3.11 3.09
N SER A 15 22.47 4.23 2.44
CA SER A 15 23.26 5.47 2.57
C SER A 15 23.12 6.10 3.95
N GLU A 16 21.95 5.97 4.59
CA GLU A 16 21.68 6.52 5.93
C GLU A 16 21.80 5.49 7.05
N ILE A 17 21.44 4.23 6.79
CA ILE A 17 21.38 3.14 7.78
C ILE A 17 22.52 2.16 7.53
N LYS A 18 23.53 2.16 8.41
CA LYS A 18 24.72 1.28 8.29
C LYS A 18 24.49 -0.15 8.77
N SER A 19 23.41 -0.41 9.51
CA SER A 19 23.09 -1.74 10.03
C SER A 19 22.16 -2.50 9.09
N GLY A 20 22.68 -3.54 8.44
CA GLY A 20 21.89 -4.41 7.57
C GLY A 20 20.74 -5.12 8.30
N PHE A 21 20.94 -5.46 9.57
CA PHE A 21 19.88 -6.07 10.39
C PHE A 21 18.68 -5.14 10.57
N VAL A 22 18.93 -3.85 10.81
CA VAL A 22 17.85 -2.84 10.94
C VAL A 22 17.08 -2.70 9.63
N ILE A 23 17.78 -2.69 8.49
CA ILE A 23 17.12 -2.64 7.17
C ILE A 23 16.22 -3.86 6.97
N LEU A 24 16.68 -5.06 7.29
CA LEU A 24 15.87 -6.27 7.17
C LEU A 24 14.62 -6.23 8.05
N VAL A 25 14.74 -5.74 9.29
CA VAL A 25 13.59 -5.58 10.19
C VAL A 25 12.59 -4.55 9.64
N LEU A 26 13.05 -3.41 9.11
CA LEU A 26 12.19 -2.41 8.50
C LEU A 26 11.43 -2.98 7.29
N TRP A 27 12.09 -3.78 6.46
CA TRP A 27 11.46 -4.45 5.32
C TRP A 27 10.42 -5.49 5.77
N ALA A 28 10.73 -6.28 6.80
CA ALA A 28 9.77 -7.23 7.36
C ALA A 28 8.53 -6.52 7.92
N LEU A 29 8.72 -5.44 8.68
CA LEU A 29 7.62 -4.62 9.21
C LEU A 29 6.80 -3.97 8.09
N GLY A 30 7.46 -3.39 7.09
CA GLY A 30 6.78 -2.83 5.91
C GLY A 30 5.95 -3.89 5.17
N GLY A 31 6.47 -5.11 5.05
CA GLY A 31 5.74 -6.24 4.48
C GLY A 31 4.49 -6.63 5.28
N ILE A 32 4.59 -6.66 6.61
CA ILE A 32 3.44 -6.94 7.49
C ILE A 32 2.37 -5.85 7.35
N ILE A 33 2.76 -4.59 7.37
CA ILE A 33 1.83 -3.46 7.20
C ILE A 33 1.13 -3.54 5.84
N ALA A 34 1.89 -3.78 4.77
CA ALA A 34 1.33 -3.92 3.43
C ALA A 34 0.36 -5.11 3.34
N LEU A 35 0.66 -6.24 3.98
CA LEU A 35 -0.22 -7.39 4.04
C LEU A 35 -1.53 -7.07 4.78
N THR A 36 -1.46 -6.40 5.93
CA THR A 36 -2.66 -6.00 6.67
C THR A 36 -3.54 -5.05 5.86
N GLY A 37 -2.95 -4.06 5.17
CA GLY A 37 -3.69 -3.17 4.29
C GLY A 37 -4.34 -3.92 3.12
N ALA A 38 -3.63 -4.88 2.51
CA ALA A 38 -4.16 -5.71 1.44
C ALA A 38 -5.38 -6.55 1.89
N LEU A 39 -5.36 -7.07 3.13
CA LEU A 39 -6.49 -7.81 3.69
C LEU A 39 -7.70 -6.89 3.91
N CYS A 40 -7.52 -5.69 4.46
CA CYS A 40 -8.61 -4.71 4.59
C CYS A 40 -9.22 -4.35 3.23
N TYR A 41 -8.37 -4.14 2.22
CA TYR A 41 -8.83 -3.89 0.84
C TYR A 41 -9.58 -5.08 0.25
N ALA A 42 -9.16 -6.32 0.56
CA ALA A 42 -9.85 -7.52 0.11
C ALA A 42 -11.27 -7.64 0.70
N GLU A 43 -11.46 -7.28 1.97
CA GLU A 43 -12.79 -7.25 2.59
C GLU A 43 -13.72 -6.25 1.89
N ILE A 44 -13.23 -5.03 1.62
CA ILE A 44 -13.99 -4.01 0.90
C ILE A 44 -14.33 -4.47 -0.53
N ALA A 45 -13.38 -5.10 -1.22
CA ALA A 45 -13.57 -5.61 -2.58
C ALA A 45 -14.66 -6.70 -2.65
N LEU A 46 -14.86 -7.48 -1.58
CA LEU A 46 -15.92 -8.48 -1.50
C LEU A 46 -17.31 -7.87 -1.30
N ILE A 47 -17.39 -6.72 -0.62
CA ILE A 47 -18.64 -5.99 -0.37
C ILE A 47 -19.03 -5.17 -1.60
N LEU A 48 -18.09 -4.39 -2.15
CA LEU A 48 -18.30 -3.48 -3.27
C LEU A 48 -17.82 -4.11 -4.58
N LYS A 49 -18.64 -5.01 -5.14
CA LYS A 49 -18.32 -5.82 -6.34
C LYS A 49 -18.37 -5.07 -7.68
N ARG A 50 -18.19 -3.75 -7.68
CA ARG A 50 -18.21 -2.92 -8.89
C ARG A 50 -16.79 -2.58 -9.33
N SER A 51 -16.57 -2.55 -10.65
CA SER A 51 -15.32 -2.06 -11.24
C SER A 51 -15.15 -0.57 -10.94
N GLY A 52 -13.92 -0.16 -10.61
CA GLY A 52 -13.59 1.24 -10.33
C GLY A 52 -12.58 1.45 -9.19
N GLY A 53 -12.19 0.39 -8.48
CA GLY A 53 -11.11 0.45 -7.49
C GLY A 53 -11.34 1.50 -6.40
N GLU A 54 -10.31 2.28 -6.10
CA GLU A 54 -10.33 3.31 -5.05
C GLU A 54 -11.39 4.39 -5.28
N TYR A 55 -11.58 4.83 -6.54
CA TYR A 55 -12.64 5.77 -6.91
C TYR A 55 -14.02 5.24 -6.49
N ASN A 56 -14.32 3.99 -6.81
CA ASN A 56 -15.60 3.37 -6.49
C ASN A 56 -15.76 3.16 -4.97
N TYR A 57 -14.70 2.71 -4.28
CA TYR A 57 -14.75 2.51 -2.83
C TYR A 57 -15.01 3.82 -2.09
N LEU A 58 -14.30 4.88 -2.43
CA LEU A 58 -14.43 6.18 -1.76
C LEU A 58 -15.74 6.90 -2.12
N SER A 59 -16.21 6.76 -3.36
CA SER A 59 -17.50 7.32 -3.80
C SER A 59 -18.69 6.72 -3.06
N GLU A 60 -18.69 5.39 -2.86
CA GLU A 60 -19.80 4.66 -2.24
C GLU A 60 -19.76 4.74 -0.71
N ILE A 61 -18.56 4.74 -0.08
CA ILE A 61 -18.42 4.74 1.38
C ILE A 61 -18.57 6.15 1.98
N TYR A 62 -17.95 7.16 1.35
CA TYR A 62 -17.87 8.50 1.94
C TYR A 62 -18.76 9.50 1.21
N HIS A 63 -18.41 9.83 -0.04
CA HIS A 63 -19.15 10.76 -0.88
C HIS A 63 -18.58 10.73 -2.31
N PRO A 64 -19.38 10.91 -3.38
CA PRO A 64 -18.89 10.93 -4.76
C PRO A 64 -17.72 11.91 -5.03
N ILE A 65 -17.69 13.05 -4.32
CA ILE A 65 -16.60 14.03 -4.44
C ILE A 65 -15.26 13.46 -3.94
N VAL A 66 -15.28 12.65 -2.88
CA VAL A 66 -14.05 12.04 -2.34
C VAL A 66 -13.48 11.02 -3.31
N GLY A 67 -14.35 10.23 -3.95
CA GLY A 67 -13.95 9.36 -5.05
C GLY A 67 -13.36 10.14 -6.23
N PHE A 68 -14.01 11.22 -6.66
CA PHE A 68 -13.51 12.08 -7.74
C PHE A 68 -12.11 12.67 -7.47
N ILE A 69 -11.77 12.98 -6.22
CA ILE A 69 -10.44 13.51 -5.87
C ILE A 69 -9.37 12.39 -5.89
N SER A 70 -9.77 11.13 -5.70
CA SER A 70 -8.83 9.98 -5.71
C SER A 70 -8.36 9.56 -7.10
N GLY A 71 -9.08 9.95 -8.16
CA GLY A 71 -8.75 9.62 -9.54
C GLY A 71 -9.85 9.97 -10.53
#